data_AF-A0A838IE83-F1
#
_entry.id   AF-A0A838IE83-F1
#
_cell.length_a   1.000
_cell.length_b   1.000
_cell.length_c   1.000
_cell.angle_alpha   90.00
_cell.angle_beta   90.00
_cell.angle_gamma   90.00
#
_symmetry.space_group_name_H-M   'P 1'
#
loop_
_entity.id
_entity.type
_entity.pdbx_description
1 polymer ?
#
loop_
_entity_poly.entity_id
_entity_poly.type
_entity_poly.pdbx_seq_one_letter_code
_entity_poly.pdbx_strand_id
1 'polypeptide(L)' 'MMTPEDVAAIVRLKQLGWGSRRISRELTISRNTVKHYIRAGGYVAYKSPQRKKTLDGLESWLKQRFLIHG' A
#
# COMPACT_ATOMS: atom_id res chain seq x y z
N MET A 1 8.34 1.09 1.89
CA MET A 1 7.40 1.63 0.88
C MET A 1 8.17 1.87 -0.40
N MET A 2 7.52 1.73 -1.55
CA MET A 2 8.16 2.06 -2.83
C MET A 2 8.15 3.57 -3.03
N THR A 3 9.20 4.15 -3.60
CA THR A 3 9.19 5.59 -3.91
C THR A 3 8.34 5.86 -5.16
N PRO A 4 7.78 7.07 -5.32
CA PRO A 4 7.13 7.48 -6.56
C PRO A 4 8.02 7.28 -7.80
N GLU A 5 9.32 7.53 -7.67
CA GLU A 5 10.33 7.37 -8.70
C GLU A 5 10.47 5.90 -9.14
N ASP A 6 10.53 4.99 -8.18
CA ASP A 6 10.60 3.54 -8.46
C ASP A 6 9.34 3.07 -9.22
N VAL A 7 8.17 3.58 -8.86
CA VAL A 7 6.92 3.25 -9.57
C VAL A 7 6.91 3.86 -10.97
N ALA A 8 7.42 5.08 -11.14
CA ALA A 8 7.58 5.69 -12.45
C ALA A 8 8.52 4.86 -13.36
N ALA A 9 9.61 4.31 -12.81
CA ALA A 9 10.50 3.42 -13.55
C ALA A 9 9.78 2.15 -14.02
N ILE A 10 8.96 1.52 -13.16
CA ILE A 10 8.14 0.36 -13.53
C ILE A 10 7.19 0.68 -14.69
N VAL A 11 6.47 1.81 -14.59
CA VAL A 11 5.49 2.21 -15.61
C VAL A 11 6.19 2.54 -16.93
N ARG A 12 7.32 3.25 -16.90
CA ARG A 12 8.13 3.55 -18.10
C ARG A 12 8.64 2.28 -18.78
N LEU A 13 9.21 1.34 -18.02
CA LEU A 13 9.68 0.07 -18.59
C LEU A 13 8.51 -0.72 -19.22
N LYS A 14 7.32 -0.67 -18.62
CA LYS A 14 6.13 -1.30 -19.19
C LYS A 14 5.67 -0.62 -20.48
N GLN A 15 5.72 0.71 -20.56
CA GLN A 15 5.44 1.48 -21.78
C GLN A 15 6.45 1.18 -22.90
N LEU A 16 7.71 0.93 -22.55
CA LEU A 16 8.75 0.45 -23.47
C LEU A 16 8.57 -1.01 -23.92
N GLY A 17 7.44 -1.66 -23.58
CA GLY A 17 7.11 -3.02 -24.01
C GLY A 17 7.69 -4.12 -23.13
N TRP A 18 8.34 -3.80 -22.00
CA TRP A 18 8.94 -4.82 -21.15
C TRP A 18 7.87 -5.67 -20.45
N GLY A 19 8.12 -6.98 -20.38
CA GLY A 19 7.30 -7.91 -19.62
C GLY A 19 7.52 -7.80 -18.11
N SER A 20 6.49 -8.00 -17.30
CA SER A 20 6.56 -7.87 -15.83
C SER A 20 7.61 -8.76 -15.17
N ARG A 21 7.94 -9.92 -15.78
CA ARG A 21 8.98 -10.83 -15.28
C ARG A 21 10.39 -10.26 -15.49
N ARG A 22 10.62 -9.56 -16.59
CA ARG A 22 11.89 -8.89 -16.90
C ARG A 22 12.10 -7.71 -15.97
N ILE A 23 11.09 -6.85 -15.84
CA ILE A 23 11.11 -5.69 -14.92
C ILE A 23 11.39 -6.12 -13.48
N SER A 24 10.74 -7.20 -13.02
CA SER A 24 10.95 -7.76 -11.68
C SER A 24 12.39 -8.20 -11.42
N ARG A 25 13.04 -8.83 -12.41
CA ARG A 25 14.45 -9.24 -12.30
C ARG A 25 15.39 -8.04 -12.33
N GLU A 26 15.14 -7.09 -13.22
CA GLU A 26 15.96 -5.89 -13.38
C GLU A 26 15.97 -5.04 -12.10
N LEU A 27 14.78 -4.81 -11.55
CA LEU A 27 14.61 -3.95 -10.37
C LEU A 27 14.71 -4.72 -9.05
N THR A 28 14.95 -6.05 -9.08
CA THR A 28 14.98 -6.93 -7.89
C THR A 28 13.72 -6.80 -7.01
N ILE A 29 12.58 -6.55 -7.63
CA ILE A 29 11.30 -6.33 -6.95
C ILE A 29 10.35 -7.48 -7.27
N SER A 30 9.49 -7.84 -6.32
CA SER A 30 8.53 -8.93 -6.53
C SER A 30 7.66 -8.70 -7.77
N ARG A 31 7.42 -9.77 -8.54
CA ARG A 31 6.54 -9.72 -9.72
C ARG A 31 5.13 -9.24 -9.36
N ASN A 32 4.68 -9.51 -8.14
CA ASN A 32 3.37 -9.09 -7.65
C ASN A 32 3.31 -7.58 -7.47
N THR A 33 4.36 -6.96 -6.94
CA THR A 33 4.50 -5.50 -6.82
C THR A 33 4.50 -4.83 -8.19
N VAL A 34 5.26 -5.38 -9.14
CA VAL A 34 5.28 -4.89 -10.53
C VAL A 34 3.89 -4.97 -11.16
N LYS A 35 3.19 -6.09 -11.02
CA LYS A 35 1.81 -6.25 -11.51
C LYS A 35 0.84 -5.28 -10.84
N HIS A 36 0.95 -5.08 -9.52
CA HIS A 36 0.10 -4.17 -8.77
C HIS A 36 0.19 -2.74 -9.32
N TYR A 37 1.41 -2.21 -9.46
CA TYR A 37 1.61 -0.85 -9.96
C TYR A 37 1.30 -0.68 -11.45
N ILE A 38 1.57 -1.70 -12.28
CA ILE A 38 1.14 -1.68 -13.69
C ILE A 38 -0.39 -1.61 -13.79
N ARG A 39 -1.13 -2.39 -12.98
CA ARG A 39 -2.60 -2.36 -12.97
C ARG A 39 -3.15 -1.05 -12.42
N ALA A 40 -2.45 -0.46 -11.45
CA ALA A 40 -2.81 0.84 -10.92
C ALA A 40 -2.52 2.00 -11.89
N GLY A 41 -1.67 1.78 -12.90
CA GLY A 41 -1.30 2.81 -13.89
C GLY A 41 -0.38 3.92 -13.36
N GLY A 42 0.12 3.80 -12.13
CA GLY A 42 0.90 4.85 -11.49
C GLY A 42 1.17 4.58 -10.01
N TYR A 43 1.77 5.57 -9.34
CA TYR A 43 2.03 5.51 -7.90
C TYR A 43 0.71 5.49 -7.12
N VAL A 44 0.55 4.47 -6.30
CA VAL A 44 -0.54 4.38 -5.33
C VAL A 44 0.08 4.59 -3.96
N ALA A 45 -0.26 5.72 -3.32
CA ALA A 45 0.09 5.94 -1.92
C ALA A 45 -0.45 4.78 -1.08
N TYR A 46 0.40 4.24 -0.20
CA TYR A 46 -0.01 3.18 0.69
C TYR A 46 -1.18 3.65 1.56
N LYS A 47 -2.37 3.08 1.32
CA LYS A 47 -3.54 3.30 2.17
C LYS A 47 -3.49 2.29 3.30
N SER A 48 -3.35 2.78 4.53
CA SER A 48 -3.60 1.94 5.70
C SER A 48 -5.03 1.40 5.62
N PRO A 49 -5.24 0.09 5.83
CA PRO A 49 -6.58 -0.47 5.85
C PRO A 49 -7.42 0.24 6.92
N GLN A 50 -8.44 0.99 6.52
CA GLN A 50 -9.44 1.55 7.43
C GLN A 50 -10.39 0.42 7.84
N ARG A 51 -9.90 -0.45 8.74
CA ARG A 51 -10.73 -1.50 9.34
C ARG A 51 -11.41 -0.92 10.56
N LYS A 52 -12.74 -1.04 10.62
CA LYS A 52 -13.48 -0.81 11.86
C LYS A 52 -12.92 -1.74 12.94
N LYS A 53 -12.40 -1.19 14.03
CA LYS A 53 -11.98 -1.97 15.20
C LYS A 53 -13.21 -2.26 16.06
N THR A 54 -13.14 -3.31 16.85
CA THR A 54 -14.23 -3.76 17.74
C THR A 54 -14.67 -2.70 18.76
N LEU A 55 -13.79 -1.73 19.05
CA LEU A 55 -14.01 -0.65 20.01
C LEU A 55 -14.28 0.71 19.34
N ASP A 56 -14.32 0.77 18.00
CA ASP A 56 -14.68 2.00 17.31
C ASP A 56 -16.12 2.39 17.70
N GLY A 57 -16.29 3.59 18.26
CA GLY A 57 -17.56 4.10 18.78
C GLY A 57 -17.84 3.80 20.26
N LEU A 58 -17.00 3.00 20.94
CA LEU A 58 -17.11 2.73 22.39
C LEU A 58 -16.15 3.59 23.24
N GLU A 59 -15.48 4.55 22.62
CA GLU A 59 -14.44 5.38 23.23
C GLU A 59 -14.96 6.16 24.45
N SER A 60 -16.18 6.70 24.36
CA SER A 60 -16.83 7.44 25.45
C SER A 60 -17.12 6.53 26.65
N TRP A 61 -17.64 5.33 26.39
CA TRP A 61 -17.92 4.33 27.41
C TRP A 61 -16.63 3.83 28.09
N LEU A 62 -15.58 3.57 27.30
CA LEU A 62 -14.26 3.21 27.80
C LEU A 62 -13.66 4.30 28.70
N LYS A 63 -13.71 5.56 28.26
CA LYS A 63 -13.21 6.71 29.04
C LYS A 63 -13.93 6.84 30.39
N GLN A 64 -15.25 6.73 30.39
CA GLN A 64 -16.04 6.77 31.63
C GLN A 64 -15.64 5.64 32.57
N ARG A 65 -15.48 4.42 32.07
CA ARG A 65 -15.12 3.28 32.92
C ARG A 65 -13.70 3.37 33.45
N PHE A 66 -12.77 3.90 32.66
CA PHE A 66 -11.38 4.06 33.06
C PHE A 66 -11.23 5.07 34.21
N LEU A 67 -12.01 6.15 34.20
CA LEU A 67 -12.01 7.17 35.26
C LEU A 67 -12.69 6.73 36.56
N ILE A 68 -13.54 5.70 36.51
CA ILE A 68 -14.25 5.17 37.69
C ILE A 68 -13.34 4.26 38.54
N HIS A 69 -12.30 3.68 37.94
CA HIS A 69 -11.36 2.78 38.62
C HIS A 69 -9.95 3.39 38.76
N GLY A 70 -9.82 4.70 38.55
CA GLY A 70 -8.57 5.46 38.73
C GLY A 70 -8.40 6.02 40.13
#